data_AF-A0A2E7N7K1-F1
#
_entry.id   AF-A0A2E7N7K1-F1
#
_cell.length_a   1.000
_cell.length_b   1.000
_cell.length_c   1.000
_cell.angle_alpha   90.00
_cell.angle_beta   90.00
_cell.angle_gamma   90.00
#
_symmetry.space_group_name_H-M   'P 1'
#
loop_
_entity.id
_entity.type
_entity.pdbx_description
1 polymer ?
#
loop_
_entity_poly.entity_id
_entity_poly.type
_entity_poly.pdbx_seq_one_letter_code
_entity_poly.pdbx_strand_id
1 'polypeptide(L)'
;MDKKTLILAVIVTFALTLYLGLGSGINDKKTRTNYENLVITEVKKLILLEKNLDPEKDILIKSIENVEWPNACLGAEEGGELCIRVITPGFKLVTEVGSEEFIYHTNNNGSVIRLVVVEGL
;
A
#
# COMPACT_ATOMS: atom_id res chain seq x y z
N MET A 1 52.16 19.43 4.15
CA MET A 1 51.00 18.52 4.20
C MET A 1 51.49 17.16 3.74
N ASP A 2 51.61 16.20 4.66
CA ASP A 2 52.27 14.91 4.40
C ASP A 2 51.39 13.97 3.55
N LYS A 3 52.01 13.14 2.70
CA LYS A 3 51.30 12.21 1.80
C LYS A 3 50.41 11.23 2.57
N LYS A 4 50.78 10.86 3.80
CA LYS A 4 49.97 10.01 4.69
C LYS A 4 48.76 10.76 5.23
N THR A 5 48.87 12.06 5.49
CA THR A 5 47.75 12.92 5.92
C THR A 5 46.70 13.07 4.81
N LEU A 6 47.13 13.17 3.55
CA LEU A 6 46.20 13.28 2.41
C LEU A 6 45.45 11.97 2.15
N ILE A 7 46.14 10.82 2.23
CA ILE A 7 45.53 9.50 2.03
C ILE A 7 44.50 9.21 3.14
N LEU A 8 44.83 9.54 4.39
CA LEU A 8 43.91 9.35 5.52
C LEU A 8 42.64 10.21 5.37
N ALA A 9 42.76 11.45 4.91
CA ALA A 9 41.63 12.34 4.68
C ALA A 9 40.69 11.84 3.56
N VAL A 10 41.23 11.27 2.48
CA VAL A 10 40.44 10.70 1.37
C VAL A 10 39.67 9.45 1.82
N ILE A 11 40.30 8.59 2.63
CA ILE A 11 39.63 7.38 3.15
C ILE A 11 38.52 7.73 4.14
N VAL A 12 38.79 8.67 5.06
CA VAL A 12 37.80 9.11 6.05
C VAL A 12 36.61 9.79 5.38
N THR A 13 36.84 10.63 4.37
CA THR A 13 35.75 11.29 3.62
C THR A 13 34.93 10.29 2.81
N PHE A 14 35.55 9.35 2.11
CA PHE A 14 34.84 8.32 1.35
C PHE A 14 34.00 7.40 2.26
N ALA A 15 34.56 6.99 3.40
CA ALA A 15 33.83 6.21 4.41
C ALA A 15 32.66 7.02 5.01
N LEU A 16 32.83 8.33 5.25
CA LEU A 16 31.77 9.20 5.77
C LEU A 16 30.66 9.43 4.74
N THR A 17 30.99 9.58 3.46
CA THR A 17 29.99 9.68 2.38
C THR A 17 29.23 8.38 2.15
N LEU A 18 29.90 7.22 2.32
CA LEU A 18 29.24 5.92 2.27
C LEU A 18 28.31 5.70 3.46
N TYR A 19 28.69 6.18 4.65
CA TYR A 19 27.87 6.03 5.86
C TYR A 19 26.57 6.85 5.78
N LEU A 20 26.59 8.03 5.16
CA LEU A 20 25.39 8.86 4.98
C LEU A 20 24.53 8.46 3.77
N GLY A 21 25.06 7.63 2.87
CA GLY A 21 24.50 7.43 1.52
C GLY A 21 23.67 6.16 1.29
N LEU A 22 23.36 5.33 2.28
CA LEU A 22 22.62 4.07 2.07
C LEU A 22 21.46 3.89 3.06
N GLY A 23 20.38 4.65 2.84
CA GLY A 23 19.05 4.22 3.24
C GLY A 23 18.58 3.11 2.30
N SER A 24 18.41 1.89 2.82
CA SER A 24 18.04 0.67 2.08
C SER A 24 16.67 0.75 1.38
N GLY A 25 16.60 1.33 0.17
CA GLY A 25 15.38 1.42 -0.65
C GLY A 25 14.86 0.08 -1.21
N ILE A 26 15.56 -1.03 -1.01
CA ILE A 26 15.22 -2.34 -1.58
C ILE A 26 14.24 -3.13 -0.67
N ASN A 27 14.31 -2.92 0.65
CA ASN A 27 13.47 -3.63 1.62
C ASN A 27 12.04 -3.10 1.64
N ASP A 28 11.86 -1.79 1.42
CA ASP A 28 10.55 -1.14 1.33
C ASP A 28 9.75 -1.63 0.11
N LYS A 29 10.37 -1.63 -1.07
CA LYS A 29 9.70 -2.05 -2.32
C LYS A 29 9.26 -3.52 -2.28
N LYS A 30 10.12 -4.42 -1.81
CA LYS A 30 9.79 -5.86 -1.68
C LYS A 30 8.65 -6.08 -0.69
N THR A 31 8.69 -5.39 0.44
CA THR A 31 7.65 -5.47 1.47
C THR A 31 6.31 -4.96 0.95
N ARG A 32 6.31 -3.82 0.25
CA ARG A 32 5.13 -3.24 -0.38
C ARG A 32 4.50 -4.18 -1.41
N THR A 33 5.29 -4.72 -2.34
CA THR A 33 4.80 -5.67 -3.35
C THR A 33 4.21 -6.94 -2.71
N ASN A 34 4.77 -7.40 -1.58
CA ASN A 34 4.18 -8.53 -0.84
C ASN A 34 2.79 -8.18 -0.28
N TYR A 35 2.62 -7.00 0.32
CA TYR A 35 1.35 -6.54 0.86
C TYR A 35 0.32 -6.23 -0.24
N GLU A 36 0.73 -5.61 -1.35
CA GLU A 36 -0.14 -5.37 -2.52
C GLU A 36 -0.73 -6.67 -3.04
N ASN A 37 0.08 -7.71 -3.25
CA ASN A 37 -0.38 -9.01 -3.73
C ASN A 37 -1.33 -9.69 -2.73
N LEU A 38 -1.05 -9.55 -1.42
CA LEU A 38 -1.94 -10.07 -0.38
C LEU A 38 -3.30 -9.37 -0.43
N VAL A 39 -3.32 -8.05 -0.49
CA VAL A 39 -4.55 -7.25 -0.52
C VAL A 39 -5.36 -7.53 -1.78
N ILE A 40 -4.71 -7.59 -2.95
CA ILE A 40 -5.38 -7.97 -4.22
C ILE A 40 -6.04 -9.34 -4.08
N THR A 41 -5.35 -10.30 -3.45
CA THR A 41 -5.88 -11.65 -3.24
C THR A 41 -7.10 -11.64 -2.32
N GLU A 42 -7.06 -10.91 -1.20
CA GLU A 42 -8.18 -10.84 -0.26
C GLU A 42 -9.39 -10.09 -0.85
N VAL A 43 -9.17 -9.01 -1.60
CA VAL A 43 -10.25 -8.28 -2.29
C VAL A 43 -10.88 -9.16 -3.37
N LYS A 44 -10.08 -9.86 -4.19
CA LYS A 44 -10.61 -10.82 -5.17
C LYS A 44 -11.47 -11.89 -4.48
N LYS A 45 -11.00 -12.49 -3.38
CA LYS A 45 -11.80 -13.48 -2.60
C LYS A 45 -13.13 -12.90 -2.16
N LEU A 46 -13.15 -11.67 -1.63
CA LEU A 46 -14.38 -11.02 -1.19
C LEU A 46 -15.38 -10.86 -2.34
N ILE A 47 -14.94 -10.40 -3.51
CA ILE A 47 -15.79 -10.24 -4.71
C ILE A 47 -16.38 -11.59 -5.15
N LEU A 48 -15.59 -12.67 -5.13
CA LEU A 48 -16.05 -14.02 -5.49
C LEU A 48 -17.06 -14.62 -4.52
N LEU A 49 -16.99 -14.26 -3.23
CA LEU A 49 -17.96 -14.74 -2.25
C LEU A 49 -19.34 -14.12 -2.49
N GLU A 50 -19.38 -12.90 -3.02
CA GLU A 50 -20.62 -12.19 -3.31
C GLU A 50 -21.20 -12.58 -4.69
N LYS A 51 -20.35 -12.95 -5.65
CA LYS A 51 -20.73 -13.17 -7.04
C LYS A 51 -20.11 -14.44 -7.59
N ASN A 52 -20.90 -15.27 -8.30
CA ASN A 52 -20.42 -16.50 -8.93
C ASN A 52 -19.57 -16.21 -10.19
N LEU A 53 -18.37 -15.68 -9.99
CA LEU A 53 -17.45 -15.18 -11.01
C LEU A 53 -16.13 -15.98 -11.06
N ASP A 54 -15.38 -15.86 -12.15
CA ASP A 54 -14.00 -16.31 -12.31
C ASP A 54 -13.03 -15.15 -11.95
N PRO A 55 -12.18 -15.28 -10.91
CA PRO A 55 -11.37 -14.18 -10.39
C PRO A 55 -10.28 -13.65 -11.32
N GLU A 56 -9.87 -14.42 -12.32
CA GLU A 56 -8.83 -13.99 -13.25
C GLU A 56 -9.40 -13.42 -14.55
N LYS A 57 -10.68 -13.68 -14.83
CA LYS A 57 -11.35 -13.18 -16.04
C LYS A 57 -12.31 -12.04 -15.77
N ASP A 58 -13.00 -12.09 -14.64
CA ASP A 58 -14.14 -11.21 -14.37
C ASP A 58 -13.78 -10.05 -13.44
N ILE A 59 -12.57 -10.04 -12.87
CA ILE A 59 -12.09 -8.98 -11.96
C ILE A 59 -10.79 -8.38 -12.50
N LEU A 60 -10.86 -7.12 -12.93
CA LEU A 60 -9.70 -6.35 -13.36
C LEU A 60 -9.26 -5.39 -12.24
N ILE A 61 -7.99 -5.46 -11.83
CA ILE A 61 -7.41 -4.46 -10.92
C ILE A 61 -6.97 -3.25 -11.76
N LYS A 62 -7.67 -2.13 -11.61
CA LYS A 62 -7.41 -0.88 -12.35
C LYS A 62 -6.27 -0.09 -11.72
N SER A 63 -6.26 -0.02 -10.39
CA SER A 63 -5.17 0.60 -9.63
C SER A 63 -5.10 0.06 -8.20
N ILE A 64 -3.91 0.17 -7.62
CA ILE A 64 -3.64 -0.04 -6.21
C ILE A 64 -2.66 1.03 -5.73
N GLU A 65 -3.03 1.75 -4.68
CA GLU A 65 -2.25 2.87 -4.14
C GLU A 65 -2.09 2.70 -2.64
N ASN A 66 -0.89 2.94 -2.13
CA ASN A 66 -0.67 2.98 -0.68
C ASN A 66 -1.20 4.29 -0.11
N VAL A 67 -1.98 4.21 0.98
CA VAL A 67 -2.65 5.36 1.60
C VAL A 67 -2.55 5.27 3.12
N GLU A 68 -2.41 6.43 3.77
CA GLU A 68 -2.57 6.57 5.21
C GLU A 68 -3.98 7.06 5.53
N TRP A 69 -4.80 6.18 6.11
CA TRP A 69 -6.18 6.48 6.43
C TRP A 69 -6.31 7.29 7.73
N PRO A 70 -7.30 8.18 7.87
CA PRO A 70 -7.43 9.06 9.03
C PRO A 70 -7.93 8.34 10.30
N ASN A 71 -8.45 7.12 10.18
CA ASN A 71 -9.07 6.37 11.26
C ASN A 71 -9.07 4.85 10.99
N ALA A 72 -9.51 4.09 12.00
CA ALA A 72 -9.62 2.62 11.95
C ALA A 72 -10.67 2.10 10.94
N CYS A 73 -11.59 2.94 10.48
CA CYS A 73 -12.56 2.60 9.42
C CYS A 73 -12.06 2.96 8.03
N LEU A 74 -10.77 3.31 7.93
CA LEU A 74 -10.10 3.53 6.66
C LEU A 74 -10.69 4.71 5.87
N GLY A 75 -11.26 5.71 6.56
CA GLY A 75 -11.95 6.84 5.93
C GLY A 75 -13.16 6.44 5.08
N ALA A 76 -13.74 5.27 5.35
CA ALA A 76 -14.92 4.72 4.70
C ALA A 76 -16.00 4.40 5.76
N GLU A 77 -16.32 5.38 6.60
CA GLU A 77 -17.36 5.27 7.62
C GLU A 77 -18.75 5.15 7.00
N GLU A 78 -19.54 4.18 7.46
CA GLU A 78 -20.91 3.96 6.99
C GLU A 78 -21.93 4.47 8.02
N GLY A 79 -22.99 5.13 7.58
CA GLY A 79 -24.18 5.37 8.41
C GLY A 79 -23.93 6.06 9.78
N GLY A 80 -23.00 7.02 9.84
CA GLY A 80 -22.66 7.72 11.09
C GLY A 80 -21.82 6.90 12.07
N GLU A 81 -21.16 5.83 11.62
CA GLU A 81 -20.21 5.03 12.40
C GLU A 81 -19.14 5.90 13.07
N LEU A 82 -18.93 5.67 14.36
CA LEU A 82 -17.89 6.34 15.12
C LEU A 82 -16.61 5.51 15.10
N CYS A 83 -15.60 6.04 14.40
CA CYS A 83 -14.34 5.35 14.20
C CYS A 83 -13.21 5.93 15.07
N ILE A 84 -12.34 5.05 15.56
CA ILE A 84 -11.18 5.46 16.34
C ILE A 84 -10.24 6.27 15.44
N ARG A 85 -9.87 7.48 15.88
CA ARG A 85 -8.92 8.36 15.18
C ARG A 85 -7.48 7.89 15.35
N VAL A 86 -7.10 6.93 14.53
CA VAL A 86 -5.73 6.41 14.41
C VAL A 86 -5.34 6.38 12.94
N ILE A 87 -4.17 6.93 12.62
CA ILE A 87 -3.63 6.83 11.27
C ILE A 87 -3.35 5.37 10.97
N THR A 88 -4.04 4.85 9.96
CA THR A 88 -3.98 3.43 9.60
C THR A 88 -3.41 3.28 8.20
N PRO A 89 -2.17 2.77 8.05
CA PRO A 89 -1.61 2.51 6.74
C PRO A 89 -2.35 1.38 6.02
N GLY A 90 -2.51 1.53 4.71
CA GLY A 90 -3.22 0.55 3.91
C GLY A 90 -3.22 0.85 2.43
N PHE A 91 -4.25 0.37 1.74
CA PHE A 91 -4.33 0.50 0.29
C PHE A 91 -5.72 0.95 -0.17
N LYS A 92 -5.74 1.79 -1.21
CA LYS A 92 -6.91 2.07 -2.03
C LYS A 92 -6.80 1.23 -3.30
N LEU A 93 -7.77 0.35 -3.53
CA LEU A 93 -7.87 -0.46 -4.73
C LEU A 93 -9.06 0.01 -5.55
N VAL A 94 -8.86 0.14 -6.87
CA VAL A 94 -9.94 0.31 -7.83
C VAL A 94 -10.02 -0.98 -8.65
N THR A 95 -11.19 -1.61 -8.64
CA THR A 95 -11.45 -2.84 -9.39
C THR A 95 -12.60 -2.63 -10.37
N GLU A 96 -12.54 -3.27 -11.52
CA GLU A 96 -13.61 -3.31 -12.49
C GLU A 96 -14.14 -4.76 -12.57
N VAL A 97 -15.45 -4.92 -12.42
CA VAL A 97 -16.15 -6.20 -12.53
C VAL A 97 -17.25 -6.04 -13.57
N GLY A 98 -17.08 -6.67 -14.73
CA GLY A 98 -17.94 -6.39 -15.89
C GLY A 98 -17.76 -4.95 -16.37
N SER A 99 -18.80 -4.11 -16.22
CA SER A 99 -18.77 -2.68 -16.58
C SER A 99 -18.85 -1.75 -15.36
N GLU A 100 -18.80 -2.29 -14.15
CA GLU A 100 -18.93 -1.54 -12.91
C GLU A 100 -17.56 -1.41 -12.23
N GLU A 101 -17.25 -0.20 -11.76
CA GLU A 101 -16.06 0.07 -10.96
C GLU A 101 -16.40 0.10 -9.47
N PHE A 102 -15.55 -0.52 -8.67
CA PHE A 102 -15.65 -0.59 -7.23
C PHE A 102 -14.36 -0.07 -6.61
N ILE A 103 -14.49 0.70 -5.52
CA ILE A 103 -13.35 1.24 -4.78
C ILE A 103 -13.31 0.56 -3.41
N TYR A 104 -12.18 -0.05 -3.08
CA TYR A 104 -11.96 -0.69 -1.79
C TYR A 104 -10.86 0.02 -1.02
N HIS A 105 -11.12 0.31 0.25
CA HIS A 105 -10.11 0.73 1.20
C HIS A 105 -9.73 -0.45 2.09
N THR A 106 -8.44 -0.71 2.26
CA THR A 106 -7.95 -1.80 3.10
C THR A 106 -6.89 -1.31 4.07
N ASN A 107 -6.65 -2.06 5.15
CA ASN A 107 -5.41 -1.96 5.90
C ASN A 107 -4.27 -2.70 5.17
N ASN A 108 -3.03 -2.57 5.65
CA ASN A 108 -1.84 -3.10 4.97
C ASN A 108 -1.88 -4.61 4.63
N ASN A 109 -2.56 -5.42 5.41
CA ASN A 109 -2.60 -6.87 5.22
C ASN A 109 -3.94 -7.40 4.69
N GLY A 110 -4.88 -6.51 4.36
CA GLY A 110 -6.21 -6.89 3.86
C GLY A 110 -7.12 -7.54 4.90
N SER A 111 -6.77 -7.53 6.20
CA SER A 111 -7.63 -8.09 7.24
C SER A 111 -8.87 -7.21 7.51
N VAL A 112 -8.83 -5.95 7.09
CA VAL A 112 -9.97 -5.03 7.08
C VAL A 112 -10.09 -4.49 5.66
N ILE A 113 -11.27 -4.69 5.05
CA ILE A 113 -11.61 -4.26 3.70
C ILE A 113 -12.97 -3.55 3.79
N ARG A 114 -13.08 -2.34 3.22
CA ARG A 114 -14.30 -1.54 3.16
C ARG A 114 -14.58 -1.17 1.71
N LEU A 115 -15.80 -1.40 1.24
CA LEU A 115 -16.26 -0.91 -0.06
C LEU A 115 -16.68 0.55 0.10
N VAL A 116 -16.16 1.43 -0.74
CA VAL A 116 -16.52 2.85 -0.74
C VAL A 116 -17.67 3.05 -1.72
N VAL A 117 -18.82 3.43 -1.19
CA VAL A 117 -19.96 3.86 -2.00
C VAL A 117 -19.74 5.33 -2.40
N VAL A 118 -19.57 5.57 -3.69
CA VAL A 118 -19.54 6.95 -4.21
C VAL A 118 -21.00 7.36 -4.41
N GLU A 119 -21.53 8.22 -3.54
CA GLU A 119 -22.87 8.77 -3.74
C GLU A 119 -22.91 9.59 -5.04
N GLY A 120 -23.72 9.17 -6.02
CA GLY A 120 -23.93 9.91 -7.27
C GLY A 120 -23.89 9.13 -8.59
N LEU A 121 -24.08 7.80 -8.58
CA LEU A 121 -24.48 7.03 -9.77
C LEU A 121 -25.95 6.64 -9.68
#